data_AF-A0A6L9LCI8-F1
#
_entry.id   AF-A0A6L9LCI8-F1
#
_cell.length_a   1.000
_cell.length_b   1.000
_cell.length_c   1.000
_cell.angle_alpha   90.00
_cell.angle_beta   90.00
_cell.angle_gamma   90.00
#
_symmetry.space_group_name_H-M   'P 1'
#
loop_
_entity.id
_entity.type
_entity.pdbx_description
1 polymer ?
#
loop_
_entity_poly.entity_id
_entity_poly.type
_entity_poly.pdbx_seq_one_letter_code
_entity_poly.pdbx_strand_id
1 'polypeptide(L)'
;MSFKTIQIRYQTARSLPAPYAYFYVLTAQAIASQSLQIDLAITYPDRDDIDDDELIAEGYTRDDDFKWSGRLPKTWLSAFDTFIGKTQLQEFDEEKLGEDDDYWEVELDVSTGSIKKGRPNNAEDWQYLMQELIQASYELVGRERPFELTYLDFSGKQNDMELRLTASFAERTVQIVTFINKREQRKTVPWSVLQHTMAEVYNHEFEEEEAQLKRPRQEGQWLNIGSDEWYDVSEMPSLQKRLRNL
;
A
#
# COMPACT_ATOMS: atom_id res chain seq x y z
N MET A 1 5.15 2.28 24.15
CA MET A 1 5.96 1.71 23.05
C MET A 1 6.30 0.28 23.36
N SER A 2 5.89 -0.63 22.49
CA SER A 2 6.08 -2.08 22.53
C SER A 2 7.46 -2.50 22.03
N PHE A 3 8.16 -1.66 21.26
CA PHE A 3 9.44 -1.97 20.65
C PHE A 3 10.45 -0.81 20.67
N LYS A 4 11.73 -1.13 20.47
CA LYS A 4 12.82 -0.19 20.20
C LYS A 4 13.27 -0.27 18.75
N THR A 5 13.59 -1.49 18.30
CA THR A 5 14.07 -1.78 16.95
C THR A 5 13.42 -3.05 16.44
N ILE A 6 13.17 -3.10 15.13
CA ILE A 6 12.77 -4.28 14.39
C ILE A 6 13.75 -4.45 13.24
N GLN A 7 14.12 -5.69 12.98
CA GLN A 7 14.79 -6.09 11.75
C GLN A 7 13.96 -7.16 11.05
N ILE A 8 13.74 -7.00 9.76
CA ILE A 8 13.00 -7.95 8.92
C ILE A 8 13.88 -8.31 7.73
N ARG A 9 13.93 -9.61 7.44
CA ARG A 9 14.41 -10.15 6.18
C ARG A 9 13.25 -10.94 5.57
N TYR A 10 12.89 -10.57 4.36
CA TYR A 10 11.83 -11.19 3.59
C TYR A 10 12.35 -11.59 2.22
N GLN A 11 11.90 -12.71 1.71
CA GLN A 11 12.11 -13.12 0.33
C GLN A 11 10.84 -13.84 -0.15
N THR A 12 10.43 -13.53 -1.38
CA THR A 12 9.32 -14.23 -2.04
C THR A 12 9.62 -15.72 -2.18
N ALA A 13 8.57 -16.54 -2.31
CA ALA A 13 8.67 -17.95 -2.63
C ALA A 13 9.66 -18.24 -3.78
N ARG A 14 10.36 -19.38 -3.69
CA ARG A 14 11.35 -19.80 -4.70
C ARG A 14 10.71 -20.16 -6.04
N SER A 15 9.44 -20.56 -6.02
CA SER A 15 8.68 -20.85 -7.23
C SER A 15 8.27 -19.59 -8.00
N LEU A 16 8.35 -18.41 -7.39
CA LEU A 16 8.10 -17.14 -8.06
C LEU A 16 9.31 -16.78 -8.94
N PRO A 17 9.16 -16.68 -10.28
CA PRO A 17 10.29 -16.39 -11.16
C PRO A 17 10.61 -14.89 -11.19
N ALA A 18 11.81 -14.56 -11.69
CA ALA A 18 12.08 -13.21 -12.17
C ALA A 18 11.10 -12.86 -13.33
N PRO A 19 10.68 -11.59 -13.48
CA PRO A 19 11.11 -10.41 -12.71
C PRO A 19 10.35 -10.19 -11.40
N TYR A 20 9.35 -11.03 -11.07
CA TYR A 20 8.47 -10.81 -9.93
C TYR A 20 9.10 -11.17 -8.57
N ALA A 21 10.11 -12.04 -8.56
CA ALA A 21 10.86 -12.38 -7.36
C ALA A 21 11.59 -11.16 -6.77
N TYR A 22 11.55 -11.02 -5.45
CA TYR A 22 12.32 -10.00 -4.75
C TYR A 22 12.60 -10.40 -3.30
N PHE A 23 13.59 -9.72 -2.71
CA PHE A 23 13.81 -9.77 -1.27
C PHE A 23 14.06 -8.38 -0.73
N TYR A 24 13.79 -8.19 0.55
CA TYR A 24 14.16 -6.95 1.23
C TYR A 24 14.71 -7.17 2.63
N VAL A 25 15.52 -6.21 3.04
CA VAL A 25 15.96 -6.03 4.42
C VAL A 25 15.43 -4.70 4.92
N LEU A 26 14.75 -4.73 6.05
CA LEU A 26 14.20 -3.55 6.71
C LEU A 26 14.70 -3.47 8.15
N THR A 27 15.24 -2.32 8.53
CA THR A 27 15.41 -1.93 9.93
C THR A 27 14.48 -0.78 10.25
N ALA A 28 13.68 -0.92 11.32
CA ALA A 28 12.80 0.13 11.82
C ALA A 28 13.13 0.43 13.28
N GLN A 29 13.39 1.70 13.61
CA GLN A 29 13.77 2.13 14.96
C GLN A 29 12.88 3.28 15.44
N ALA A 30 12.31 3.12 16.64
CA ALA A 30 11.54 4.17 17.29
C ALA A 30 12.47 5.28 17.81
N ILE A 31 12.28 6.51 17.33
CA ILE A 31 13.08 7.67 17.73
C ILE A 31 12.25 8.58 18.64
N ALA A 32 12.64 8.64 19.92
CA ALA A 32 12.11 9.55 20.94
C ALA A 32 10.57 9.62 21.04
N SER A 33 9.85 8.56 20.66
CA SER A 33 8.38 8.53 20.58
C SER A 33 7.74 9.50 19.57
N GLN A 34 8.51 10.04 18.62
CA GLN A 34 8.05 11.06 17.67
C GLN A 34 8.09 10.61 16.21
N SER A 35 9.05 9.77 15.85
CA SER A 35 9.24 9.33 14.47
C SER A 35 9.74 7.89 14.43
N LEU A 36 9.60 7.28 13.26
CA LEU A 36 10.15 5.96 12.96
C LEU A 36 11.31 6.15 11.98
N GLN A 37 12.53 5.83 12.41
CA GLN A 37 13.67 5.76 11.51
C GLN A 37 13.58 4.44 10.75
N ILE A 38 13.76 4.49 9.43
CA ILE A 38 13.71 3.35 8.53
C ILE A 38 15.01 3.28 7.74
N ASP A 39 15.52 2.06 7.58
CA ASP A 39 16.53 1.68 6.61
C ASP A 39 16.00 0.49 5.81
N LEU A 40 15.71 0.69 4.54
CA LEU A 40 15.10 -0.28 3.63
C LEU A 40 16.02 -0.54 2.44
N ALA A 41 16.20 -1.80 2.09
CA ALA A 41 16.86 -2.23 0.86
C ALA A 41 16.04 -3.35 0.21
N ILE A 42 15.63 -3.16 -1.04
CA ILE A 42 14.92 -4.12 -1.90
C ILE A 42 15.86 -4.50 -3.04
N THR A 43 15.95 -5.79 -3.32
CA THR A 43 16.71 -6.32 -4.46
C THR A 43 15.85 -7.28 -5.27
N TYR A 44 15.98 -7.17 -6.59
CA TYR A 44 15.30 -8.01 -7.56
C TYR A 44 16.32 -8.93 -8.26
N PRO A 45 16.42 -10.21 -7.85
CA PRO A 45 17.42 -11.12 -8.37
C PRO A 45 17.09 -11.63 -9.78
N ASP A 46 18.11 -12.21 -10.42
CA ASP A 46 17.99 -13.07 -11.62
C ASP A 46 17.31 -12.43 -12.84
N ARG A 47 17.40 -11.10 -12.96
CA ARG A 47 16.92 -10.34 -14.14
C ARG A 47 17.96 -10.18 -15.24
N ASP A 48 19.21 -10.58 -14.98
CA ASP A 48 20.33 -10.37 -15.91
C ASP A 48 20.09 -11.03 -17.27
N ASP A 49 19.42 -12.17 -17.28
CA ASP A 49 19.13 -12.97 -18.48
C ASP A 49 17.79 -12.63 -19.18
N ILE A 50 16.99 -11.70 -18.64
CA ILE A 50 15.72 -11.26 -19.25
C ILE A 50 16.00 -10.09 -20.18
N ASP A 51 15.40 -10.07 -21.38
CA ASP A 51 15.57 -8.95 -22.32
C ASP A 51 14.93 -7.66 -21.78
N ASP A 52 15.51 -6.49 -22.10
CA ASP A 52 15.01 -5.20 -21.59
C ASP A 52 13.57 -4.91 -22.05
N ASP A 53 13.23 -5.27 -23.28
CA ASP A 53 11.88 -5.11 -23.82
C ASP A 53 10.86 -5.99 -23.07
N GLU A 54 11.27 -7.19 -22.64
CA GLU A 54 10.45 -8.08 -21.82
C GLU A 54 10.28 -7.53 -20.40
N LEU A 55 11.36 -7.04 -19.77
CA LEU A 55 11.26 -6.38 -18.46
C LEU A 55 10.30 -5.19 -18.50
N ILE A 56 10.42 -4.32 -19.51
CA ILE A 56 9.57 -3.12 -19.65
C ILE A 56 8.11 -3.52 -19.90
N ALA A 57 7.86 -4.55 -20.72
CA ALA A 57 6.51 -5.06 -20.96
C ALA A 57 5.85 -5.56 -19.66
N GLU A 58 6.64 -6.14 -18.76
CA GLU A 58 6.21 -6.58 -17.42
C GLU A 58 6.21 -5.46 -16.36
N GLY A 59 6.53 -4.21 -16.75
CA GLY A 59 6.52 -3.04 -15.86
C GLY A 59 7.79 -2.86 -15.00
N TYR A 60 8.89 -3.50 -15.38
CA TYR A 60 10.17 -3.47 -14.66
C TYR A 60 11.29 -2.80 -15.47
N THR A 61 12.35 -2.45 -14.76
CA THR A 61 13.62 -1.95 -15.32
C THR A 61 14.82 -2.69 -14.70
N ARG A 62 16.00 -2.46 -15.26
CA ARG A 62 17.27 -2.96 -14.69
C ARG A 62 17.63 -2.31 -13.36
N ASP A 63 17.13 -1.10 -13.10
CA ASP A 63 17.50 -0.26 -11.96
C ASP A 63 16.39 -0.20 -10.88
N ASP A 64 15.55 -1.22 -10.81
CA ASP A 64 14.45 -1.29 -9.83
C ASP A 64 14.93 -1.54 -8.39
N ASP A 65 16.15 -2.06 -8.22
CA ASP A 65 16.80 -2.16 -6.92
C ASP A 65 16.69 -0.83 -6.16
N PHE A 66 16.22 -0.91 -4.92
CA PHE A 66 15.83 0.26 -4.18
C PHE A 66 16.46 0.28 -2.79
N LYS A 67 17.03 1.44 -2.43
CA LYS A 67 17.57 1.68 -1.09
C LYS A 67 17.09 3.02 -0.59
N TRP A 68 16.60 3.03 0.65
CA TRP A 68 16.12 4.24 1.28
C TRP A 68 16.41 4.23 2.77
N SER A 69 16.86 5.37 3.28
CA SER A 69 17.03 5.63 4.70
C SER A 69 16.40 6.97 5.04
N GLY A 70 15.51 6.99 6.03
CA GLY A 70 14.74 8.19 6.33
C GLY A 70 13.88 8.08 7.57
N ARG A 71 13.14 9.16 7.84
CA ARG A 71 12.24 9.24 8.99
C ARG A 71 10.80 9.35 8.52
N LEU A 72 9.97 8.47 9.06
CA LEU A 72 8.52 8.54 8.93
C LEU A 72 7.89 9.24 10.16
N PRO A 73 6.76 9.92 9.98
CA PRO A 73 6.08 10.67 11.04
C PRO A 73 5.55 9.78 12.16
N LYS A 74 5.05 10.43 13.21
CA LYS A 74 4.47 9.77 14.38
C LYS A 74 3.32 8.81 14.04
N THR A 75 2.56 9.09 12.99
CA THR A 75 1.46 8.24 12.50
C THR A 75 1.96 6.83 12.15
N TRP A 76 3.11 6.73 11.48
CA TRP A 76 3.79 5.46 11.21
C TRP A 76 4.31 4.79 12.47
N LEU A 77 4.94 5.54 13.37
CA LEU A 77 5.39 5.00 14.65
C LEU A 77 4.22 4.39 15.44
N SER A 78 3.07 5.07 15.50
CA SER A 78 1.86 4.57 16.17
C SER A 78 1.27 3.34 15.49
N ALA A 79 1.30 3.27 14.16
CA ALA A 79 0.86 2.10 13.41
C ALA A 79 1.74 0.87 13.72
N PHE A 80 3.07 1.02 13.66
CA PHE A 80 4.02 -0.02 14.04
C PHE A 80 3.83 -0.45 15.50
N ASP A 81 3.73 0.49 16.44
CA ASP A 81 3.58 0.20 17.87
C ASP A 81 2.34 -0.67 18.15
N THR A 82 1.23 -0.34 17.49
CA THR A 82 -0.06 -1.06 17.58
C THR A 82 0.05 -2.45 16.97
N PHE A 83 0.68 -2.54 15.79
CA PHE A 83 0.86 -3.78 15.06
C PHE A 83 1.73 -4.78 15.83
N ILE A 84 2.87 -4.32 16.31
CA ILE A 84 3.82 -5.13 17.09
C ILE A 84 3.22 -5.56 18.43
N GLY A 85 2.41 -4.70 19.06
CA GLY A 85 1.70 -5.04 20.29
C GLY A 85 0.79 -6.27 20.16
N LYS A 86 0.36 -6.61 18.93
CA LYS A 86 -0.46 -7.79 18.61
C LYS A 86 0.33 -8.94 17.97
N THR A 87 1.59 -8.69 17.61
CA THR A 87 2.43 -9.66 16.90
C THR A 87 2.75 -10.85 17.78
N GLN A 88 2.59 -12.04 17.20
CA GLN A 88 3.12 -13.29 17.72
C GLN A 88 4.13 -13.84 16.72
N LEU A 89 5.35 -14.08 17.20
CA LEU A 89 6.38 -14.76 16.44
C LEU A 89 6.41 -16.23 16.86
N GLN A 90 6.59 -17.10 15.87
CA GLN A 90 6.79 -18.53 16.06
C GLN A 90 8.21 -18.91 15.63
N GLU A 91 8.68 -20.04 16.15
CA GLU A 91 9.95 -20.61 15.72
C GLU A 91 9.92 -20.84 14.21
N PHE A 92 11.04 -20.51 13.56
CA PHE A 92 11.21 -20.65 12.13
C PHE A 92 12.27 -21.69 11.85
N ASP A 93 11.94 -22.63 10.98
CA ASP A 93 12.83 -23.69 10.52
C ASP A 93 12.90 -23.62 9.00
N GLU A 94 14.00 -23.07 8.49
CA GLU A 94 14.20 -22.83 7.06
C GLU A 94 14.23 -24.15 6.26
N GLU A 95 14.63 -25.25 6.88
CA GLU A 95 14.67 -26.57 6.22
C GLU A 95 13.27 -27.12 5.90
N LYS A 96 12.23 -26.58 6.56
CA LYS A 96 10.83 -26.95 6.32
C LYS A 96 10.10 -26.03 5.35
N LEU A 97 10.78 -25.02 4.81
CA LEU A 97 10.20 -24.09 3.85
C LEU A 97 9.99 -24.80 2.50
N GLY A 98 8.75 -24.83 2.02
CA GLY A 98 8.42 -25.32 0.69
C GLY A 98 8.92 -24.35 -0.41
N GLU A 99 8.87 -24.79 -1.67
CA GLU A 99 9.23 -23.93 -2.81
C GLU A 99 8.24 -22.77 -2.98
N ASP A 100 6.98 -22.97 -2.58
CA ASP A 100 5.89 -21.99 -2.67
C ASP A 100 5.75 -21.11 -1.41
N ASP A 101 6.59 -21.32 -0.39
CA ASP A 101 6.51 -20.55 0.86
C ASP A 101 7.46 -19.34 0.83
N ASP A 102 6.93 -18.17 1.20
CA ASP A 102 7.74 -16.98 1.46
C ASP A 102 8.64 -17.14 2.69
N TYR A 103 9.87 -16.64 2.58
CA TYR A 103 10.80 -16.56 3.71
C TYR A 103 10.51 -15.33 4.57
N TRP A 104 10.42 -15.52 5.88
CA TRP A 104 10.31 -14.46 6.87
C TRP A 104 11.23 -14.70 8.07
N GLU A 105 12.12 -13.76 8.33
CA GLU A 105 12.91 -13.68 9.56
C GLU A 105 12.71 -12.30 10.19
N VAL A 106 12.14 -12.27 11.39
CA VAL A 106 11.88 -11.06 12.16
C VAL A 106 12.66 -11.13 13.46
N GLU A 107 13.42 -10.08 13.74
CA GLU A 107 14.03 -9.82 15.05
C GLU A 107 13.42 -8.56 15.65
N LEU A 108 12.92 -8.68 16.87
CA LEU A 108 12.20 -7.64 17.59
C LEU A 108 12.85 -7.39 18.95
N ASP A 109 13.48 -6.23 19.11
CA ASP A 109 13.91 -5.71 20.42
C ASP A 109 12.71 -5.03 21.09
N VAL A 110 12.08 -5.76 22.03
CA VAL A 110 10.97 -5.19 22.79
C VAL A 110 11.48 -4.23 23.85
N SER A 111 10.68 -3.21 24.17
CA SER A 111 11.10 -2.16 25.11
C SER A 111 11.49 -2.66 26.51
N THR A 112 11.03 -3.86 26.90
CA THR A 112 11.39 -4.56 28.14
C THR A 112 12.80 -5.18 28.12
N GLY A 113 13.54 -5.10 27.02
CA GLY A 113 14.92 -5.58 26.89
C GLY A 113 15.06 -7.05 26.52
N SER A 114 13.98 -7.71 26.09
CA SER A 114 14.07 -9.04 25.48
C SER A 114 14.09 -8.93 23.96
N ILE A 115 14.90 -9.77 23.32
CA ILE A 115 14.91 -9.92 21.87
C ILE A 115 14.05 -11.13 21.54
N LYS A 116 13.04 -10.94 20.70
CA LYS A 116 12.24 -12.03 20.13
C LYS A 116 12.67 -12.22 18.68
N LYS A 117 12.86 -13.48 18.28
CA LYS A 117 13.21 -13.84 16.90
C LYS A 117 12.30 -14.94 16.40
N GLY A 118 11.92 -14.89 15.13
CA GLY A 118 11.12 -15.93 14.49
C GLY A 118 10.43 -15.43 13.22
N ARG A 119 9.45 -16.21 12.74
CA ARG A 119 8.56 -15.80 11.65
C ARG A 119 7.22 -15.30 12.20
N PRO A 120 6.52 -14.39 11.50
CA PRO A 120 5.16 -14.02 11.86
C PRO A 120 4.23 -15.23 11.88
N ASN A 121 3.28 -15.24 12.82
CA ASN A 121 2.16 -16.19 12.76
C ASN A 121 1.09 -15.76 11.73
N ASN A 122 1.00 -14.46 11.44
CA ASN A 122 0.13 -13.91 10.40
C ASN A 122 0.98 -13.15 9.37
N ALA A 123 1.49 -13.85 8.35
CA ALA A 123 2.37 -13.25 7.34
C ALA A 123 1.64 -12.21 6.47
N GLU A 124 0.34 -12.38 6.23
CA GLU A 124 -0.46 -11.48 5.39
C GLU A 124 -0.51 -10.06 5.96
N ASP A 125 -0.78 -9.90 7.26
CA ASP A 125 -0.80 -8.55 7.85
C ASP A 125 0.58 -7.88 7.82
N TRP A 126 1.66 -8.68 7.93
CA TRP A 126 3.03 -8.17 7.80
C TRP A 126 3.29 -7.69 6.38
N GLN A 127 2.97 -8.51 5.38
CA GLN A 127 3.10 -8.15 3.97
C GLN A 127 2.34 -6.87 3.65
N TYR A 128 1.10 -6.75 4.14
CA TYR A 128 0.30 -5.55 3.94
C TYR A 128 0.94 -4.30 4.55
N LEU A 129 1.39 -4.36 5.81
CA LEU A 129 2.08 -3.23 6.46
C LEU A 129 3.38 -2.86 5.73
N MET A 130 4.14 -3.86 5.25
CA MET A 130 5.38 -3.64 4.52
C MET A 130 5.14 -3.03 3.15
N GLN A 131 4.12 -3.46 2.41
CA GLN A 131 3.70 -2.82 1.16
C GLN A 131 3.36 -1.36 1.38
N GLU A 132 2.54 -1.03 2.39
CA GLU A 132 2.22 0.36 2.71
C GLU A 132 3.49 1.19 3.05
N LEU A 133 4.47 0.59 3.73
CA LEU A 133 5.73 1.26 4.09
C LEU A 133 6.64 1.47 2.87
N ILE A 134 6.71 0.49 1.97
CA ILE A 134 7.43 0.60 0.71
C ILE A 134 6.81 1.75 -0.11
N GLN A 135 5.48 1.83 -0.23
CA GLN A 135 4.82 2.96 -0.89
C GLN A 135 5.12 4.31 -0.22
N ALA A 136 5.15 4.35 1.11
CA ALA A 136 5.58 5.58 1.82
C ALA A 136 7.01 6.00 1.46
N SER A 137 7.92 5.04 1.30
CA SER A 137 9.30 5.32 0.90
C SER A 137 9.41 5.79 -0.55
N TYR A 138 8.62 5.23 -1.47
CA TYR A 138 8.54 5.67 -2.87
C TYR A 138 7.92 7.06 -3.02
N GLU A 139 6.88 7.38 -2.26
CA GLU A 139 6.31 8.73 -2.20
C GLU A 139 7.36 9.76 -1.75
N LEU A 140 8.13 9.45 -0.69
CA LEU A 140 9.10 10.38 -0.12
C LEU A 140 10.29 10.68 -1.03
N VAL A 141 10.66 9.75 -1.90
CA VAL A 141 11.70 9.98 -2.92
C VAL A 141 11.14 10.51 -4.23
N GLY A 142 9.82 10.67 -4.35
CA GLY A 142 9.14 11.14 -5.55
C GLY A 142 9.13 10.13 -6.70
N ARG A 143 9.34 8.83 -6.42
CA ARG A 143 9.14 7.75 -7.40
C ARG A 143 7.66 7.50 -7.64
N GLU A 144 6.83 7.65 -6.60
CA GLU A 144 5.38 7.53 -6.69
C GLU A 144 4.68 8.80 -6.20
N ARG A 145 3.45 9.00 -6.67
CA ARG A 145 2.55 10.06 -6.19
C ARG A 145 1.62 9.48 -5.10
N PRO A 146 1.06 10.32 -4.21
CA PRO A 146 -0.03 9.91 -3.34
C PRO A 146 -1.15 9.20 -4.11
N PHE A 147 -1.79 8.23 -3.48
CA PHE A 147 -2.95 7.57 -4.06
C PHE A 147 -4.10 8.58 -4.20
N GLU A 148 -4.68 8.62 -5.40
CA GLU A 148 -5.81 9.48 -5.73
C GLU A 148 -6.97 8.65 -6.26
N LEU A 149 -8.18 8.98 -5.81
CA LEU A 149 -9.40 8.40 -6.31
C LEU A 149 -10.44 9.51 -6.49
N THR A 150 -11.04 9.58 -7.67
CA THR A 150 -12.15 10.51 -7.94
C THR A 150 -13.39 9.73 -8.32
N TYR A 151 -14.48 9.98 -7.60
CA TYR A 151 -15.80 9.45 -7.88
C TYR A 151 -16.74 10.58 -8.33
N LEU A 152 -17.44 10.37 -9.44
CA LEU A 152 -18.48 11.25 -9.96
C LEU A 152 -19.81 10.55 -9.90
N ASP A 153 -20.85 11.27 -9.49
CA ASP A 153 -22.22 10.80 -9.52
C ASP A 153 -23.11 11.85 -10.16
N PHE A 154 -23.60 11.52 -11.36
CA PHE A 154 -24.48 12.33 -12.19
C PHE A 154 -25.86 11.69 -12.37
N SER A 155 -26.22 10.67 -11.58
CA SER A 155 -27.43 9.85 -11.80
C SER A 155 -28.74 10.47 -11.30
N GLY A 156 -28.77 11.77 -10.99
CA GLY A 156 -29.91 12.39 -10.32
C GLY A 156 -30.20 13.80 -10.79
N LYS A 157 -31.49 14.14 -10.91
CA LYS A 157 -31.99 15.49 -11.25
C LYS A 157 -31.60 16.57 -10.23
N GLN A 158 -31.02 16.19 -9.09
CA GLN A 158 -30.92 17.05 -7.93
C GLN A 158 -29.67 16.76 -7.10
N ASN A 159 -28.50 16.66 -7.74
CA ASN A 159 -27.21 17.26 -7.32
C ASN A 159 -26.05 16.41 -7.83
N ASP A 160 -25.30 16.95 -8.79
CA ASP A 160 -24.01 16.38 -9.17
C ASP A 160 -23.10 16.33 -7.93
N MET A 161 -22.55 15.15 -7.68
CA MET A 161 -21.59 14.92 -6.62
C MET A 161 -20.25 14.54 -7.22
N GLU A 162 -19.19 15.17 -6.71
CA GLU A 162 -17.81 14.74 -6.94
C GLU A 162 -17.16 14.49 -5.59
N LEU A 163 -16.53 13.33 -5.44
CA LEU A 163 -15.69 13.00 -4.30
C LEU A 163 -14.26 12.79 -4.78
N ARG A 164 -13.32 13.44 -4.12
CA ARG A 164 -11.87 13.24 -4.32
C ARG A 164 -11.28 12.73 -3.03
N LEU A 165 -10.69 11.54 -3.08
CA LEU A 165 -9.91 10.97 -2.00
C LEU A 165 -8.43 11.09 -2.39
N THR A 166 -7.62 11.63 -1.48
CA THR A 166 -6.17 11.63 -1.59
C THR A 166 -5.59 10.99 -0.34
N ALA A 167 -4.79 9.95 -0.52
CA ALA A 167 -4.08 9.28 0.55
C ALA A 167 -2.57 9.40 0.35
N SER A 168 -1.89 9.97 1.34
CA SER A 168 -0.43 9.94 1.38
C SER A 168 0.02 8.82 2.30
N PHE A 169 0.73 7.85 1.75
CA PHE A 169 1.42 6.81 2.49
C PHE A 169 2.57 7.40 3.31
N ALA A 170 3.31 8.39 2.78
CA ALA A 170 4.39 9.08 3.52
C ALA A 170 3.90 9.67 4.85
N GLU A 171 2.77 10.37 4.83
CA GLU A 171 2.15 10.95 6.03
C GLU A 171 1.23 9.99 6.78
N ARG A 172 0.84 8.89 6.13
CA ARG A 172 -0.21 7.95 6.56
C ARG A 172 -1.51 8.68 6.88
N THR A 173 -1.96 9.54 5.97
CA THR A 173 -3.18 10.34 6.11
C THR A 173 -4.10 10.21 4.90
N VAL A 174 -5.40 10.32 5.13
CA VAL A 174 -6.44 10.28 4.09
C VAL A 174 -7.28 11.54 4.16
N GLN A 175 -7.34 12.28 3.06
CA GLN A 175 -8.17 13.46 2.91
C GLN A 175 -9.27 13.19 1.89
N ILE A 176 -10.48 13.62 2.21
CA ILE A 176 -11.63 13.56 1.31
C ILE A 176 -12.13 14.97 1.09
N VAL A 177 -12.28 15.33 -0.18
CA VAL A 177 -12.91 16.56 -0.64
C VAL A 177 -14.17 16.19 -1.43
N THR A 178 -15.32 16.59 -0.93
CA THR A 178 -16.61 16.35 -1.58
C THR A 178 -17.20 17.65 -2.08
N PHE A 179 -17.63 17.67 -3.34
CA PHE A 179 -18.37 18.77 -3.97
C PHE A 179 -19.80 18.31 -4.20
N ILE A 180 -20.76 18.97 -3.55
CA ILE A 180 -22.20 18.79 -3.81
C ILE A 180 -22.76 20.16 -4.15
N ASN A 181 -23.36 20.33 -5.32
CA ASN A 181 -23.87 21.64 -5.78
C ASN A 181 -22.85 22.78 -5.66
N LYS A 182 -21.60 22.54 -6.02
CA LYS A 182 -20.50 23.51 -5.91
C LYS A 182 -20.17 23.94 -4.48
N ARG A 183 -20.71 23.27 -3.46
CA ARG A 183 -20.26 23.42 -2.06
C ARG A 183 -19.21 22.37 -1.77
N GLU A 184 -18.05 22.85 -1.38
CA GLU A 184 -16.92 22.02 -0.99
C GLU A 184 -17.00 21.68 0.49
N GLN A 185 -16.78 20.41 0.81
CA GLN A 185 -16.60 19.91 2.17
C GLN A 185 -15.30 19.11 2.21
N ARG A 186 -14.47 19.38 3.22
CA ARG A 186 -13.23 18.64 3.45
C ARG A 186 -13.28 17.91 4.78
N LYS A 187 -12.77 16.69 4.82
CA LYS A 187 -12.56 15.94 6.05
C LYS A 187 -11.33 15.05 5.96
N THR A 188 -10.77 14.74 7.12
CA THR A 188 -9.74 13.71 7.28
C THR A 188 -10.41 12.49 7.89
N VAL A 189 -10.10 11.31 7.36
CA VAL A 189 -10.67 10.04 7.84
C VAL A 189 -9.57 9.11 8.34
N PRO A 190 -9.90 8.11 9.19
CA PRO A 190 -8.94 7.11 9.63
C PRO A 190 -8.33 6.36 8.45
N TRP A 191 -7.06 5.95 8.56
CA TRP A 191 -6.36 5.18 7.53
C TRP A 191 -7.09 3.90 7.13
N SER A 192 -7.77 3.25 8.08
CA SER A 192 -8.60 2.06 7.78
C SER A 192 -9.66 2.33 6.72
N VAL A 193 -10.16 3.56 6.59
CA VAL A 193 -11.12 3.89 5.52
C VAL A 193 -10.51 3.67 4.14
N LEU A 194 -9.24 4.06 3.93
CA LEU A 194 -8.50 3.81 2.69
C LEU A 194 -8.37 2.31 2.44
N GLN A 195 -7.93 1.54 3.44
CA GLN A 195 -7.71 0.09 3.31
C GLN A 195 -8.98 -0.63 2.83
N HIS A 196 -10.13 -0.30 3.42
CA HIS A 196 -11.43 -0.86 3.00
C HIS A 196 -11.86 -0.36 1.61
N THR A 197 -11.58 0.91 1.28
CA THR A 197 -11.90 1.46 -0.04
C THR A 197 -11.06 0.80 -1.14
N MET A 198 -9.75 0.65 -0.94
CA MET A 198 -8.87 -0.04 -1.88
C MET A 198 -9.28 -1.50 -2.04
N ALA A 199 -9.58 -2.21 -0.94
CA ALA A 199 -10.04 -3.59 -1.00
C ALA A 199 -11.33 -3.75 -1.84
N GLU A 200 -12.28 -2.83 -1.71
CA GLU A 200 -13.50 -2.87 -2.53
C GLU A 200 -13.24 -2.49 -3.99
N VAL A 201 -12.41 -1.46 -4.25
CA VAL A 201 -12.08 -1.01 -5.60
C VAL A 201 -11.33 -2.10 -6.36
N TYR A 202 -10.24 -2.63 -5.80
CA TYR A 202 -9.39 -3.64 -6.48
C TYR A 202 -9.99 -5.05 -6.47
N ASN A 203 -11.12 -5.28 -5.80
CA ASN A 203 -11.90 -6.50 -5.97
C ASN A 203 -12.75 -6.48 -7.26
N HIS A 204 -12.77 -5.36 -7.98
CA HIS A 204 -13.35 -5.25 -9.31
C HIS A 204 -12.25 -5.26 -10.36
N GLU A 205 -12.44 -6.07 -11.40
CA GLU A 205 -11.59 -6.05 -12.59
C GLU A 205 -12.01 -4.87 -13.46
N PHE A 206 -11.12 -3.89 -13.63
CA PHE A 206 -11.31 -2.75 -14.51
C PHE A 206 -10.60 -3.03 -15.82
N GLU A 207 -11.36 -3.24 -16.89
CA GLU A 207 -10.81 -3.51 -18.22
C GLU A 207 -10.45 -2.19 -18.91
N GLU A 208 -9.20 -2.07 -19.40
CA GLU A 208 -8.74 -0.88 -20.14
C GLU A 208 -9.62 -0.58 -21.37
N GLU A 209 -10.19 -1.63 -21.99
CA GLU A 209 -11.08 -1.49 -23.15
C GLU A 209 -12.41 -0.78 -22.83
N GLU A 210 -12.85 -0.83 -21.57
CA GLU A 210 -14.06 -0.17 -21.09
C GLU A 210 -13.81 1.28 -20.60
N ALA A 211 -12.54 1.67 -20.47
CA ALA A 211 -12.16 2.95 -19.92
C ALA A 211 -12.45 4.13 -20.87
N GLN A 212 -12.94 5.23 -20.30
CA GLN A 212 -12.98 6.52 -20.97
C GLN A 212 -11.73 7.34 -20.63
N LEU A 213 -10.94 7.71 -21.64
CA LEU A 213 -9.75 8.56 -21.47
C LEU A 213 -10.07 10.05 -21.24
N LYS A 214 -11.35 10.41 -21.26
CA LYS A 214 -11.80 11.78 -21.00
C LYS A 214 -12.77 11.76 -19.84
N ARG A 215 -12.61 12.74 -18.97
CA ARG A 215 -13.51 12.96 -17.84
C ARG A 215 -14.98 12.95 -18.31
N PRO A 216 -15.81 12.03 -17.78
CA PRO A 216 -17.21 11.89 -18.15
C PRO A 216 -18.03 13.16 -17.88
N ARG A 217 -19.02 13.39 -18.75
CA ARG A 217 -19.99 14.50 -18.64
C ARG A 217 -21.44 14.02 -18.79
N GLN A 218 -21.63 12.74 -19.00
CA GLN A 218 -22.92 12.11 -19.21
C GLN A 218 -23.46 11.56 -17.88
N GLU A 219 -24.78 11.35 -17.82
CA GLU A 219 -25.44 10.71 -16.70
C GLU A 219 -24.80 9.34 -16.39
N GLY A 220 -24.64 9.03 -15.11
CA GLY A 220 -24.01 7.79 -14.63
C GLY A 220 -23.16 8.01 -13.39
N GLN A 221 -22.52 6.93 -12.93
CA GLN A 221 -21.51 6.97 -11.87
C GLN A 221 -20.16 6.56 -12.41
N TRP A 222 -19.14 7.37 -12.15
CA TRP A 222 -17.84 7.23 -12.76
C TRP A 222 -16.75 7.17 -11.69
N LEU A 223 -15.76 6.31 -11.90
CA LEU A 223 -14.62 6.16 -11.02
C LEU A 223 -13.32 6.39 -11.80
N ASN A 224 -12.41 7.14 -11.20
CA ASN A 224 -11.02 7.27 -11.62
C ASN A 224 -10.13 6.92 -10.43
N ILE A 225 -9.14 6.06 -10.65
CA ILE A 225 -8.27 5.50 -9.60
C ILE A 225 -6.85 6.08 -9.66
N GLY A 226 -6.70 7.31 -10.17
CA GLY A 226 -5.41 8.02 -10.25
C GLY A 226 -4.69 7.90 -11.59
N SER A 227 -5.26 7.20 -12.58
CA SER A 227 -4.83 7.19 -13.97
C SER A 227 -5.58 8.23 -14.83
N ASP A 228 -5.40 8.21 -16.15
CA ASP A 228 -6.18 9.03 -17.09
C ASP A 228 -7.55 8.41 -17.44
N GLU A 229 -7.83 7.21 -16.92
CA GLU A 229 -8.99 6.39 -17.25
C GLU A 229 -10.17 6.62 -16.33
N TRP A 230 -11.36 6.50 -16.89
CA TRP A 230 -12.62 6.61 -16.16
C TRP A 230 -13.48 5.39 -16.45
N TYR A 231 -13.92 4.72 -15.39
CA TYR A 231 -14.73 3.51 -15.46
C TYR A 231 -16.16 3.81 -15.06
N ASP A 232 -17.12 3.27 -15.82
CA ASP A 232 -18.53 3.31 -15.44
C ASP A 232 -18.78 2.29 -14.33
N VAL A 233 -19.17 2.77 -13.15
CA VAL A 233 -19.45 1.93 -11.98
C VAL A 233 -20.94 1.90 -11.65
N SER A 234 -21.80 2.26 -12.60
CA SER A 234 -23.26 2.35 -12.43
C SER A 234 -23.92 1.00 -12.10
N GLU A 235 -23.31 -0.10 -12.52
CA GLU A 235 -23.76 -1.47 -12.21
C GLU A 235 -23.12 -2.05 -10.92
N MET A 236 -22.36 -1.24 -10.16
CA MET A 236 -21.66 -1.65 -8.94
C MET A 236 -22.26 -1.01 -7.67
N PRO A 237 -23.45 -1.46 -7.19
CA PRO A 237 -24.19 -0.79 -6.12
C PRO A 237 -23.47 -0.79 -4.76
N SER A 238 -22.67 -1.82 -4.46
CA SER A 238 -21.86 -1.89 -3.24
C SER A 238 -20.81 -0.78 -3.22
N LEU A 239 -20.03 -0.66 -4.30
CA LEU A 239 -18.99 0.33 -4.48
C LEU A 239 -19.56 1.75 -4.46
N GLN A 240 -20.66 1.99 -5.19
CA GLN A 240 -21.36 3.27 -5.15
C GLN A 240 -21.79 3.65 -3.74
N LYS A 241 -22.40 2.71 -2.99
CA LYS A 241 -22.84 2.96 -1.63
C LYS A 241 -21.64 3.27 -0.73
N ARG A 242 -20.51 2.60 -0.89
CA ARG A 242 -19.29 2.91 -0.13
C ARG A 242 -18.82 4.32 -0.42
N LEU A 243 -18.61 4.66 -1.69
CA LEU A 243 -18.04 5.93 -2.12
C LEU A 243 -18.94 7.12 -1.73
N ARG A 244 -20.27 6.98 -1.82
CA ARG A 244 -21.22 8.02 -1.37
C ARG A 244 -21.17 8.26 0.15
N ASN A 245 -20.79 7.25 0.93
CA ASN A 245 -20.77 7.31 2.39
C ASN A 245 -19.38 7.61 2.98
N LEU A 246 -18.37 7.81 2.13
CA LEU A 246 -17.03 8.20 2.54
C LEU A 246 -17.02 9.55 3.23
#